data_AF-A0A534X2J7-F1
#
_entry.id   AF-A0A534X2J7-F1
#
_cell.length_a   1.000
_cell.length_b   1.000
_cell.length_c   1.000
_cell.angle_alpha   90.00
_cell.angle_beta   90.00
_cell.angle_gamma   90.00
#
_symmetry.space_group_name_H-M   'P 1'
#
loop_
_entity.id
_entity.type
_entity.pdbx_description
1 polymer ?
#
loop_
_entity_poly.entity_id
_entity_poly.type
_entity_poly.pdbx_seq_one_letter_code
_entity_poly.pdbx_strand_id
1 'polypeptide(L)' 'MEPNNTSPVFAVSCAKCRVILLTTPRITDPELQGMEKHLRLRHPDVRLSRVPALGEILDHYRVTPSQQ' A
#
# COMPACT_ATOMS: atom_id res chain seq x y z
N MET A 1 16.47 -3.45 29.83
CA MET A 1 15.71 -2.48 29.03
C MET A 1 15.59 -3.07 27.65
N GLU A 2 14.53 -3.82 27.39
CA GLU A 2 14.26 -4.38 26.06
C GLU A 2 13.99 -3.19 25.12
N PRO A 3 14.70 -3.04 23.98
CA PRO A 3 14.30 -2.04 23.01
C PRO A 3 12.87 -2.41 22.59
N ASN A 4 11.92 -1.53 22.90
CA ASN A 4 10.57 -1.62 22.38
C ASN A 4 10.74 -1.65 20.86
N ASN A 5 10.62 -2.84 20.28
CA ASN A 5 10.90 -3.09 18.87
C ASN A 5 9.69 -2.59 18.09
N THR A 6 9.49 -1.27 18.11
CA THR A 6 8.45 -0.58 17.37
C THR A 6 8.79 -0.80 15.91
N SER A 7 8.20 -1.86 15.35
CA SER A 7 8.39 -2.21 13.95
C SER A 7 8.06 -0.96 13.14
N PRO A 8 8.96 -0.50 12.24
CA PRO A 8 8.72 0.71 11.48
C PRO A 8 7.39 0.54 10.75
N VAL A 9 6.43 1.38 11.10
CA VAL A 9 5.14 1.39 10.41
C VAL A 9 5.35 2.15 9.11
N PHE A 10 4.80 1.63 8.03
CA PHE A 10 4.84 2.27 6.72
C PHE A 10 3.43 2.72 6.35
N ALA A 11 3.30 3.99 6.02
CA ALA A 11 2.10 4.53 5.44
C ALA A 11 2.11 4.27 3.93
N VAL A 12 1.10 3.55 3.45
CA VAL A 12 0.91 3.23 2.05
C VAL A 12 -0.16 4.18 1.50
N SER A 13 0.27 5.09 0.64
CA SER A 13 -0.58 6.14 0.06
C SER A 13 -0.71 5.95 -1.44
N CYS A 14 -1.91 6.13 -1.98
CA CYS A 14 -2.12 6.01 -3.42
C CYS A 14 -1.44 7.17 -4.15
N ALA A 15 -0.61 6.89 -5.16
CA ALA A 15 0.10 7.92 -5.91
C ALA A 15 -0.84 8.84 -6.70
N LYS A 16 -2.05 8.37 -7.03
CA LYS A 16 -3.05 9.09 -7.83
C LYS A 16 -3.92 10.03 -7.00
N CYS A 17 -4.58 9.52 -5.96
CA CYS A 17 -5.45 10.34 -5.11
C CYS A 17 -4.78 10.87 -3.84
N ARG A 18 -3.53 10.46 -3.54
CA ARG A 18 -2.78 10.81 -2.32
C ARG A 18 -3.45 10.39 -1.01
N VAL A 19 -4.48 9.56 -1.07
CA VAL A 19 -5.13 8.99 0.11
C VAL A 19 -4.23 7.92 0.72
N ILE A 20 -4.01 8.00 2.03
CA ILE A 20 -3.39 6.93 2.81
C ILE A 20 -4.42 5.81 2.92
N LEU A 21 -4.11 4.66 2.30
CA LEU A 21 -5.03 3.53 2.28
C LEU A 21 -4.90 2.71 3.57
N LEU A 22 -3.66 2.47 4.00
CA LEU A 22 -3.34 1.65 5.15
C LEU A 22 -1.97 2.04 5.72
N THR A 23 -1.80 1.80 7.02
CA THR A 23 -0.54 1.94 7.74
C THR A 23 -0.19 0.58 8.30
N THR A 24 0.83 -0.06 7.75
CA THR A 24 1.22 -1.43 8.13
C THR A 24 2.74 -1.52 8.30
N PRO A 25 3.24 -2.33 9.26
CA PRO A 25 4.66 -2.66 9.31
C PRO A 25 5.11 -3.53 8.12
N ARG A 26 4.18 -4.28 7.49
CA ARG A 26 4.48 -5.13 6.33
C ARG A 26 3.26 -5.29 5.43
N ILE A 27 3.46 -5.15 4.13
CA ILE A 27 2.43 -5.42 3.13
C ILE A 27 2.33 -6.94 2.92
N THR A 28 1.14 -7.48 3.13
CA THR A 28 0.80 -8.90 2.93
C THR A 28 -0.31 -9.02 1.88
N ASP A 29 -0.61 -10.24 1.43
CA ASP A 29 -1.68 -10.53 0.47
C ASP A 29 -3.04 -9.85 0.74
N PRO A 30 -3.59 -9.83 1.98
CA PRO A 30 -4.84 -9.11 2.24
C PRO A 30 -4.73 -7.59 2.01
N GLU A 31 -3.60 -6.98 2.37
CA GLU A 31 -3.38 -5.55 2.14
C GLU A 31 -3.25 -5.25 0.64
N LEU A 32 -2.57 -6.13 -0.11
CA LEU A 32 -2.49 -6.03 -1.58
C LEU A 32 -3.86 -6.12 -2.23
N GLN A 33 -4.74 -7.02 -1.77
CA GLN A 33 -6.11 -7.11 -2.28
C GLN A 33 -6.89 -5.81 -2.00
N GLY A 34 -6.70 -5.20 -0.83
CA GLY A 34 -7.25 -3.89 -0.50
C GLY A 34 -6.75 -2.79 -1.44
N MET A 35 -5.46 -2.79 -1.73
CA MET A 35 -4.81 -1.87 -2.68
C MET A 35 -5.34 -2.05 -4.11
N GLU A 36 -5.38 -3.28 -4.62
CA GLU A 36 -5.94 -3.58 -5.94
C GLU A 36 -7.39 -3.10 -6.05
N LYS A 37 -8.22 -3.44 -5.06
CA LYS A 37 -9.63 -3.06 -5.03
C LYS A 37 -9.80 -1.54 -5.03
N HIS A 38 -8.97 -0.82 -4.28
CA HIS A 38 -8.96 0.63 -4.29
C HIS A 38 -8.64 1.18 -5.68
N LEU A 39 -7.59 0.68 -6.35
CA LEU A 39 -7.24 1.10 -7.71
C LEU A 39 -8.41 0.85 -8.67
N ARG A 40 -9.01 -0.34 -8.67
CA ARG A 40 -10.15 -0.66 -9.57
C ARG A 40 -11.39 0.21 -9.32
N LEU A 41 -11.68 0.56 -8.05
CA LEU A 41 -12.85 1.34 -7.69
C LEU A 41 -12.66 2.86 -7.86
N ARG A 42 -11.51 3.40 -7.45
CA ARG A 42 -11.22 4.84 -7.45
C ARG A 42 -10.51 5.31 -8.71
N HIS A 43 -9.79 4.40 -9.37
CA HIS A 43 -8.95 4.70 -10.52
C HIS A 43 -9.18 3.67 -11.64
N PRO A 44 -10.40 3.62 -12.24
CA PRO A 44 -10.70 2.70 -13.34
C PRO A 44 -9.81 2.90 -14.59
N ASP A 45 -9.16 4.06 -14.68
CA ASP A 45 -8.14 4.39 -15.68
C ASP A 45 -6.84 3.58 -15.52
N VAL A 46 -6.56 3.04 -14.33
CA VAL A 46 -5.42 2.15 -14.11
C VAL A 46 -5.71 0.78 -14.72
N ARG A 47 -5.05 0.50 -15.84
CA ARG A 47 -5.08 -0.82 -16.48
C ARG A 47 -4.19 -1.79 -15.71
N LEU A 48 -4.70 -2.33 -14.62
CA LEU A 48 -4.11 -3.48 -13.95
C LEU A 48 -4.29 -4.75 -14.78
N SER A 49 -3.30 -5.64 -14.72
CA SER A 49 -3.42 -7.00 -15.23
C SER A 49 -4.56 -7.75 -14.53
N ARG A 50 -5.00 -8.86 -15.14
CA ARG A 50 -6.07 -9.71 -14.55
C ARG A 50 -5.67 -10.21 -13.16
N VAL A 51 -4.40 -10.57 -13.02
CA VAL A 51 -3.72 -10.89 -11.76
C VAL A 51 -2.50 -9.97 -11.69
N PRO A 52 -2.62 -8.78 -11.09
CA PRO A 52 -1.51 -7.83 -11.00
C PRO A 52 -0.43 -8.38 -10.06
N ALA A 53 0.82 -8.28 -10.48
CA ALA A 53 1.94 -8.62 -9.61
C ALA A 53 2.07 -7.57 -8.49
N LEU A 54 2.67 -7.96 -7.36
CA LEU A 54 2.94 -7.03 -6.25
C LEU A 54 3.70 -5.78 -6.73
N GLY A 55 4.67 -5.91 -7.64
CA GLY A 55 5.37 -4.76 -8.21
C GLY A 55 4.48 -3.81 -9.01
N GLU A 56 3.48 -4.34 -9.75
CA GLU A 56 2.53 -3.54 -10.53
C GLU A 56 1.57 -2.77 -9.62
N ILE A 57 1.10 -3.41 -8.53
CA ILE A 57 0.28 -2.72 -7.54
C ILE A 57 1.12 -1.63 -6.86
N LEU A 58 2.31 -1.99 -6.34
CA LEU A 58 3.16 -1.06 -5.59
C LEU A 58 3.67 0.12 -6.42
N ASP A 59 3.80 -0.01 -7.75
CA ASP A 59 4.13 1.11 -8.64
C ASP A 59 3.14 2.29 -8.48
N HIS A 60 1.87 1.97 -8.21
CA HIS A 60 0.81 2.96 -8.02
C HIS A 60 0.66 3.45 -6.58
N TYR A 61 1.51 2.99 -5.67
CA TYR A 61 1.50 3.38 -4.26
C TYR A 61 2.84 3.92 -3.79
N ARG A 62 2.77 4.98 -2.99
CA ARG A 62 3.90 5.57 -2.28
C ARG A 62 3.94 4.98 -0.87
N VAL A 63 5.00 4.25 -0.58
CA VAL A 63 5.30 3.76 0.77
C VAL A 63 6.22 4.77 1.43
N THR A 64 5.76 5.40 2.50
CA THR A 64 6.55 6.35 3.30
C THR A 64 6.69 5.81 4.73
N PRO A 65 7.90 5.82 5.31
CA PRO A 65 8.05 5.48 6.72
C PRO A 65 7.27 6.49 7.56
N SER A 66 6.34 6.00 8.38
CA SER A 66 5.76 6.84 9.42
C SER A 66 6.75 6.85 10.58
N GLN A 67 7.55 7.91 10.66
CA GLN A 67 8.33 8.20 11.85
C GLN A 67 7.34 8.52 12.97
N GLN A 68 7.10 7.55 13.86
CA GLN A 68 6.55 7.77 15.18
C GLN A 68 7.68 7.72 16.20
#